data_AF-A0A6I1GD32-F1
#
_entry.id   AF-A0A6I1GD32-F1
#
_cell.length_a   1.000
_cell.length_b   1.000
_cell.length_c   1.000
_cell.angle_alpha   90.00
_cell.angle_beta   90.00
_cell.angle_gamma   90.00
#
_symmetry.space_group_name_H-M   'P 1'
#
loop_
_entity.id
_entity.type
_entity.pdbx_description
1 polymer ?
#
loop_
_entity_poly.entity_id
_entity_poly.type
_entity_poly.pdbx_seq_one_letter_code
_entity_poly.pdbx_strand_id
1 'polypeptide(L)'
;MYPPYGYRRTRYLYDGIELPEPAGKVLLRTMEQYAKNYVVWYFARAGLAFNAGQQSAVSQWLQTAFRSPEPLSEYTGAKVSDAAVSQLRATVARMVKPNDGIMTALVQDALANNPKFNKRCMEQCRQEALKDIDAERVRRKSLLEEEGQRHQQELDKEYERKRQLLQTSLTEQQRKLQNRLKELQRQVEQQQQTLAKLDASVTDRMNDNDRLRNIVKPLQEKVNDLRRQATSAQSEISRLAQQKNSEIAALRRLQQHKDDELATIKQDRETLLSQIDEDVSLKLGLRAVVRTLTAERQRPDGSEAAEPGIRPAAYRTYPVERSDTGFRSALAEDLHRLGVASTKDYESVPLNFAEACSRTLSATGLLAVDSAFAAPLANALSYATHGLPARHVSIPANWNDAAVLERLLDDDDNDILVLDNVMDTVNEGLLFALSRLSHELTFVLPVGAYGNLRLLASEVWNHVFYLPTEQYIMMPTEPTTLCRSASGRKPIVVTQQSIVGKLTNSIRPLVPGDMPLSSLTLPASVEARFGDPEIGQQWVSAHIALHIYAMFGTEAAQTFAARQPHAGFATALLRRIDRSRNAR
;
A
#
# COMPACT_ATOMS: atom_id res chain seq x y z
N MET A 1 130.59 14.80 51.06
CA MET A 1 130.44 15.18 52.48
C MET A 1 130.49 13.88 53.29
N TYR A 2 131.65 13.54 53.86
CA TYR A 2 131.77 12.51 54.90
C TYR A 2 131.76 13.21 56.25
N PRO A 3 131.24 12.54 57.29
CA PRO A 3 131.92 12.56 58.58
C PRO A 3 131.82 11.16 59.29
N PRO A 4 132.43 10.92 60.48
CA PRO A 4 133.82 10.46 60.61
C PRO A 4 134.05 9.43 61.77
N TYR A 5 135.33 9.11 62.03
CA TYR A 5 135.91 8.48 63.24
C TYR A 5 135.61 6.97 63.44
N GLY A 6 136.57 6.07 63.67
CA GLY A 6 137.95 6.20 64.08
C GLY A 6 138.19 5.31 65.30
N TYR A 7 139.04 4.29 65.17
CA TYR A 7 139.80 3.78 66.32
C TYR A 7 141.14 3.19 65.86
N ARG A 8 142.20 3.76 66.45
CA ARG A 8 143.56 3.25 66.49
C ARG A 8 143.59 1.91 67.24
N ARG A 9 144.38 0.94 66.79
CA ARG A 9 145.58 0.48 67.51
C ARG A 9 146.27 -0.70 66.82
N THR A 10 147.55 -0.44 66.61
CA THR A 10 148.70 -1.25 66.22
C THR A 10 148.87 -2.63 66.89
N ARG A 11 149.48 -3.52 66.08
CA ARG A 11 150.40 -4.65 66.36
C ARG A 11 149.80 -6.01 66.77
N TYR A 12 150.00 -7.02 65.92
CA TYR A 12 150.85 -8.18 66.22
C TYR A 12 151.64 -8.60 64.97
N LEU A 13 152.93 -8.86 65.17
CA LEU A 13 153.89 -9.44 64.23
C LEU A 13 153.75 -10.97 64.35
N TYR A 14 153.57 -11.69 63.24
CA TYR A 14 153.84 -13.12 63.17
C TYR A 14 154.92 -13.33 62.13
N ASP A 15 156.02 -13.91 62.61
CA ASP A 15 157.18 -14.36 61.86
C ASP A 15 156.89 -15.74 61.23
N GLY A 16 157.47 -15.96 60.05
CA GLY A 16 157.57 -17.18 59.22
C GLY A 16 156.55 -18.31 59.34
N ILE A 17 155.77 -18.53 58.26
CA ILE A 17 155.44 -19.89 57.78
C ILE A 17 155.54 -19.88 56.25
N GLU A 18 156.57 -20.54 55.71
CA GLU A 18 156.70 -20.85 54.29
C GLU A 18 155.59 -21.82 53.87
N LEU A 19 154.89 -21.50 52.77
CA LEU A 19 153.89 -22.38 52.16
C LEU A 19 154.60 -23.51 51.39
N PRO A 20 154.22 -24.79 51.61
CA PRO A 20 154.73 -25.90 50.81
C PRO A 20 154.22 -25.85 49.36
N GLU A 21 154.98 -26.42 48.43
CA GLU A 21 154.66 -26.44 46.99
C GLU A 21 153.26 -27.01 46.69
N PRO A 22 152.54 -26.44 45.71
CA PRO A 22 151.13 -26.78 45.45
C PRO A 22 150.94 -28.19 44.90
N ALA A 23 150.28 -29.05 45.69
CA ALA A 23 149.92 -30.44 45.35
C ALA A 23 148.70 -30.59 44.41
N GLY A 24 148.49 -29.67 43.47
CA GLY A 24 147.43 -29.74 42.45
C GLY A 24 146.24 -28.78 42.64
N LYS A 25 145.44 -28.61 41.57
CA LYS A 25 144.30 -27.67 41.51
C LYS A 25 142.98 -28.37 41.91
N VAL A 26 142.17 -27.71 42.76
CA VAL A 26 140.85 -28.20 43.24
C VAL A 26 139.71 -27.39 42.61
N LEU A 27 138.60 -28.05 42.25
CA LEU A 27 137.40 -27.43 41.67
C LEU A 27 136.55 -26.73 42.76
N LEU A 28 136.18 -25.46 42.54
CA LEU A 28 135.53 -24.58 43.53
C LEU A 28 133.98 -24.51 43.45
N ARG A 29 133.31 -25.14 42.46
CA ARG A 29 131.84 -25.04 42.26
C ARG A 29 131.16 -26.41 42.17
N THR A 30 129.84 -26.44 42.40
CA THR A 30 129.04 -27.67 42.31
C THR A 30 128.95 -28.18 40.87
N MET A 31 128.89 -29.51 40.72
CA MET A 31 128.93 -30.17 39.41
C MET A 31 127.74 -29.80 38.50
N GLU A 32 126.61 -29.42 39.08
CA GLU A 32 125.39 -29.05 38.36
C GLU A 32 125.49 -27.69 37.66
N GLN A 33 126.22 -26.73 38.26
CA GLN A 33 126.52 -25.43 37.64
C GLN A 33 127.59 -25.55 36.55
N TYR A 34 128.57 -26.44 36.73
CA TYR A 34 129.52 -26.76 35.65
C TYR A 34 128.80 -27.40 34.45
N ALA A 35 127.83 -28.28 34.68
CA ALA A 35 127.02 -28.89 33.63
C ALA A 35 126.17 -27.87 32.85
N LYS A 36 125.48 -26.95 33.54
CA LYS A 36 124.69 -25.89 32.90
C LYS A 36 125.55 -24.98 32.03
N ASN A 37 126.69 -24.53 32.55
CA ASN A 37 127.59 -23.64 31.81
C ASN A 37 128.33 -24.35 30.67
N TYR A 38 128.65 -25.63 30.82
CA TYR A 38 129.25 -26.44 29.75
C TYR A 38 128.30 -26.59 28.56
N VAL A 39 127.01 -26.85 28.81
CA VAL A 39 126.01 -26.96 27.74
C VAL A 39 125.87 -25.64 26.98
N VAL A 40 125.81 -24.51 27.70
CA VAL A 40 125.75 -23.17 27.08
C VAL A 40 127.03 -22.85 26.28
N TRP A 41 128.21 -23.16 26.82
CA TRP A 41 129.50 -22.96 26.13
C TRP A 41 129.67 -23.84 24.90
N TYR A 42 129.27 -25.12 24.97
CA TYR A 42 129.36 -26.05 23.84
C TYR A 42 128.44 -25.62 22.69
N PHE A 43 127.20 -25.21 22.98
CA PHE A 43 126.30 -24.69 21.96
C PHE A 43 126.78 -23.39 21.32
N ALA A 44 127.44 -22.52 22.10
CA ALA A 44 128.07 -21.30 21.57
C ALA A 44 129.28 -21.59 20.66
N ARG A 45 130.12 -22.57 21.01
CA ARG A 45 131.30 -22.98 20.21
C ARG A 45 130.93 -23.76 18.94
N ALA A 46 129.88 -24.59 19.00
CA ALA A 46 129.44 -25.42 17.86
C ALA A 46 128.68 -24.63 16.77
N GLY A 47 128.32 -23.36 17.00
CA GLY A 47 127.72 -22.50 15.98
C GLY A 47 126.35 -22.96 15.45
N LEU A 48 125.57 -23.69 16.25
CA LEU A 48 124.31 -24.31 15.80
C LEU A 48 123.11 -23.37 16.02
N ALA A 49 122.45 -22.98 14.94
CA ALA A 49 121.20 -22.20 14.97
C ALA A 49 119.98 -23.11 15.22
N PHE A 50 119.18 -22.77 16.25
CA PHE A 50 118.02 -23.57 16.66
C PHE A 50 116.83 -23.39 15.71
N ASN A 51 116.40 -24.46 15.04
CA ASN A 51 115.13 -24.54 14.31
C ASN A 51 114.15 -25.49 15.04
N ALA A 52 112.91 -25.05 15.21
CA ALA A 52 111.90 -25.68 16.10
C ALA A 52 111.43 -27.10 15.70
N GLY A 53 111.92 -27.66 14.58
CA GLY A 53 111.54 -28.99 14.08
C GLY A 53 112.47 -30.15 14.46
N GLN A 54 113.54 -29.92 15.22
CA GLN A 54 114.58 -30.93 15.50
C GLN A 54 114.77 -31.23 17.00
N GLN A 55 113.69 -31.42 17.76
CA GLN A 55 113.79 -31.76 19.19
C GLN A 55 114.52 -33.10 19.45
N SER A 56 114.44 -34.09 18.55
CA SER A 56 115.19 -35.35 18.68
C SER A 56 116.69 -35.22 18.34
N ALA A 57 117.07 -34.21 17.55
CA ALA A 57 118.48 -33.94 17.24
C ALA A 57 119.21 -33.28 18.42
N VAL A 58 118.51 -32.50 19.24
CA VAL A 58 119.07 -31.87 20.45
C VAL A 58 119.55 -32.93 21.46
N SER A 59 118.79 -34.03 21.65
CA SER A 59 119.22 -35.11 22.54
C SER A 59 120.39 -35.91 21.96
N GLN A 60 120.42 -36.11 20.64
CA GLN A 60 121.55 -36.77 19.96
C GLN A 60 122.83 -35.92 20.02
N TRP A 61 122.75 -34.62 19.79
CA TRP A 61 123.91 -33.71 19.87
C TRP A 61 124.46 -33.56 21.29
N LEU A 62 123.59 -33.55 22.31
CA LEU A 62 124.01 -33.66 23.71
C LEU A 62 124.75 -34.98 23.95
N GLN A 63 124.25 -36.11 23.44
CA GLN A 63 124.94 -37.41 23.56
C GLN A 63 126.29 -37.45 22.82
N THR A 64 126.42 -36.79 21.66
CA THR A 64 127.69 -36.70 20.92
C THR A 64 128.71 -35.83 21.66
N ALA A 65 128.29 -34.69 22.22
CA ALA A 65 129.14 -33.82 23.04
C ALA A 65 129.72 -34.57 24.25
N PHE A 66 128.91 -35.45 24.86
CA PHE A 66 129.36 -36.24 26.00
C PHE A 66 130.26 -37.42 25.63
N ARG A 67 130.28 -37.93 24.38
CA ARG A 67 131.08 -39.11 23.99
C ARG A 67 132.55 -38.78 23.65
N SER A 68 132.89 -37.54 23.39
CA SER A 68 134.27 -37.11 23.13
C SER A 68 134.96 -36.68 24.45
N PRO A 69 136.09 -37.28 24.86
CA PRO A 69 136.79 -36.91 26.10
C PRO A 69 137.56 -35.58 26.00
N GLU A 70 137.91 -35.16 24.78
CA GLU A 70 138.79 -34.01 24.50
C GLU A 70 138.18 -32.61 24.77
N PRO A 71 136.87 -32.33 24.54
CA PRO A 71 136.31 -30.98 24.77
C PRO A 71 136.10 -30.65 26.25
N LEU A 72 135.99 -31.68 27.10
CA LEU A 72 135.67 -31.54 28.53
C LEU A 72 136.93 -31.25 29.37
N SER A 73 138.08 -31.79 28.96
CA SER A 73 139.40 -31.44 29.51
C SER A 73 139.84 -30.03 29.09
N GLU A 74 139.46 -29.57 27.90
CA GLU A 74 139.72 -28.20 27.42
C GLU A 74 138.90 -27.15 28.19
N TYR A 75 137.62 -27.43 28.47
CA TYR A 75 136.75 -26.53 29.25
C TYR A 75 137.12 -26.43 30.74
N THR A 76 137.63 -27.53 31.32
CA THR A 76 137.99 -27.58 32.75
C THR A 76 139.48 -27.31 33.01
N GLY A 77 140.34 -27.36 31.98
CA GLY A 77 141.77 -27.05 32.05
C GLY A 77 142.60 -28.05 32.88
N ALA A 78 142.06 -29.22 33.21
CA ALA A 78 142.72 -30.26 34.04
C ALA A 78 142.31 -31.68 33.60
N LYS A 79 143.16 -32.69 33.89
CA LYS A 79 142.81 -34.12 33.73
C LYS A 79 141.80 -34.51 34.81
N VAL A 80 140.52 -34.58 34.45
CA VAL A 80 139.42 -35.01 35.34
C VAL A 80 139.32 -36.54 35.34
N SER A 81 139.08 -37.16 36.51
CA SER A 81 138.93 -38.62 36.62
C SER A 81 137.61 -39.12 35.99
N ASP A 82 137.62 -40.31 35.39
CA ASP A 82 136.48 -40.88 34.66
C ASP A 82 135.20 -41.04 35.50
N ALA A 83 135.34 -41.17 36.82
CA ALA A 83 134.21 -41.25 37.75
C ALA A 83 133.42 -39.92 37.82
N ALA A 84 134.11 -38.78 37.78
CA ALA A 84 133.50 -37.45 37.85
C ALA A 84 132.80 -37.08 36.53
N VAL A 85 133.36 -37.50 35.39
CA VAL A 85 132.73 -37.33 34.06
C VAL A 85 131.42 -38.14 33.96
N SER A 86 131.40 -39.34 34.55
CA SER A 86 130.20 -40.19 34.56
C SER A 86 129.05 -39.64 35.40
N GLN A 87 129.34 -39.00 36.55
CA GLN A 87 128.32 -38.31 37.36
C GLN A 87 127.73 -37.09 36.63
N LEU A 88 128.55 -36.34 35.90
CA LEU A 88 128.11 -35.16 35.15
C LEU A 88 127.17 -35.56 34.00
N ARG A 89 127.47 -36.66 33.30
CA ARG A 89 126.59 -37.27 32.28
C ARG A 89 125.25 -37.72 32.89
N ALA A 90 125.26 -38.35 34.06
CA ALA A 90 124.04 -38.82 34.73
C ALA A 90 123.11 -37.69 35.20
N THR A 91 123.67 -36.52 35.52
CA THR A 91 122.90 -35.35 35.97
C THR A 91 122.20 -34.65 34.81
N VAL A 92 122.87 -34.55 33.65
CA VAL A 92 122.30 -33.93 32.44
C VAL A 92 121.26 -34.84 31.77
N ALA A 93 121.46 -36.17 31.79
CA ALA A 93 120.47 -37.12 31.28
C ALA A 93 119.11 -37.04 32.01
N ARG A 94 119.11 -36.59 33.27
CA ARG A 94 117.90 -36.41 34.08
C ARG A 94 117.07 -35.18 33.67
N MET A 95 117.67 -34.20 32.97
CA MET A 95 117.02 -32.95 32.56
C MET A 95 116.18 -33.06 31.27
N VAL A 96 116.15 -34.22 30.60
CA VAL A 96 115.60 -34.39 29.24
C VAL A 96 114.22 -35.07 29.20
N LYS A 97 113.51 -35.22 30.33
CA LYS A 97 112.14 -35.79 30.32
C LYS A 97 111.04 -34.72 30.13
N PRO A 98 110.09 -34.89 29.19
CA PRO A 98 109.05 -33.91 28.88
C PRO A 98 107.80 -34.17 29.74
N ASN A 99 107.79 -33.67 30.98
CA ASN A 99 106.60 -33.30 31.78
C ASN A 99 107.00 -33.08 33.24
N ASP A 100 107.79 -32.05 33.49
CA ASP A 100 107.96 -31.51 34.83
C ASP A 100 107.79 -30.00 34.76
N GLY A 101 107.32 -29.40 35.86
CA GLY A 101 107.04 -27.96 36.00
C GLY A 101 108.21 -27.03 35.61
N ILE A 102 109.39 -27.59 35.34
CA ILE A 102 110.54 -26.95 34.72
C ILE A 102 110.24 -26.53 33.27
N MET A 103 109.51 -27.31 32.46
CA MET A 103 109.12 -26.91 31.08
C MET A 103 108.07 -25.79 31.09
N THR A 104 107.12 -25.83 32.02
CA THR A 104 106.13 -24.76 32.20
C THR A 104 106.79 -23.48 32.70
N ALA A 105 107.76 -23.59 33.61
CA ALA A 105 108.61 -22.49 34.04
C ALA A 105 109.49 -21.99 32.89
N LEU A 106 110.03 -22.85 32.02
CA LEU A 106 110.82 -22.46 30.84
C LEU A 106 109.97 -21.74 29.79
N VAL A 107 108.72 -22.15 29.58
CA VAL A 107 107.78 -21.48 28.67
C VAL A 107 107.33 -20.15 29.25
N GLN A 108 107.05 -20.05 30.56
CA GLN A 108 106.78 -18.78 31.24
C GLN A 108 107.98 -17.84 31.18
N ASP A 109 109.18 -18.33 31.45
CA ASP A 109 110.41 -17.55 31.43
C ASP A 109 110.79 -17.15 29.98
N ALA A 110 110.50 -17.99 28.98
CA ALA A 110 110.62 -17.64 27.56
C ALA A 110 109.56 -16.63 27.08
N LEU A 111 108.33 -16.67 27.61
CA LEU A 111 107.30 -15.66 27.33
C LEU A 111 107.60 -14.32 28.01
N ALA A 112 108.27 -14.33 29.17
CA ALA A 112 108.68 -13.14 29.90
C ALA A 112 109.97 -12.50 29.35
N ASN A 113 110.98 -13.30 29.04
CA ASN A 113 112.31 -12.81 28.65
C ASN A 113 112.54 -12.78 27.13
N ASN A 114 111.66 -13.41 26.31
CA ASN A 114 111.76 -13.36 24.85
C ASN A 114 110.51 -12.70 24.21
N PRO A 115 110.55 -11.38 23.97
CA PRO A 115 109.40 -10.63 23.45
C PRO A 115 108.97 -11.07 22.04
N LYS A 116 109.86 -11.69 21.25
CA LYS A 116 109.50 -12.22 19.92
C LYS A 116 108.63 -13.48 20.02
N PHE A 117 108.87 -14.32 21.02
CA PHE A 117 108.08 -15.55 21.22
C PHE A 117 106.69 -15.23 21.76
N ASN A 118 106.60 -14.32 22.74
CA ASN A 118 105.34 -13.84 23.29
C ASN A 118 104.43 -13.21 22.22
N LYS A 119 104.98 -12.29 21.41
CA LYS A 119 104.23 -11.70 20.29
C LYS A 119 103.67 -12.77 19.35
N ARG A 120 104.45 -13.78 18.98
CA ARG A 120 104.02 -14.84 18.06
C ARG A 120 102.90 -15.71 18.64
N CYS A 121 102.97 -16.03 19.93
CA CYS A 121 101.96 -16.84 20.60
C CYS A 121 100.63 -16.07 20.77
N MET A 122 100.70 -14.80 21.17
CA MET A 122 99.54 -13.91 21.23
C MET A 122 98.92 -13.64 19.86
N GLU A 123 99.73 -13.50 18.80
CA GLU A 123 99.25 -13.37 17.42
C GLU A 123 98.45 -14.60 17.00
N GLN A 124 98.92 -15.80 17.37
CA GLN A 124 98.28 -17.06 17.00
C GLN A 124 96.96 -17.29 17.76
N CYS A 125 96.92 -17.02 19.08
CA CYS A 125 95.67 -17.07 19.85
C CYS A 125 94.66 -16.01 19.36
N ARG A 126 95.13 -14.81 18.98
CA ARG A 126 94.28 -13.77 18.40
C ARG A 126 93.71 -14.19 17.05
N GLN A 127 94.50 -14.86 16.21
CA GLN A 127 94.04 -15.39 14.93
C GLN A 127 92.99 -16.49 15.09
N GLU A 128 93.11 -17.36 16.10
CA GLU A 128 92.10 -18.39 16.37
C GLU A 128 90.79 -17.78 16.91
N ALA A 129 90.87 -16.85 17.87
CA ALA A 129 89.68 -16.17 18.38
C ALA A 129 88.93 -15.35 17.31
N LEU A 130 89.66 -14.75 16.36
CA LEU A 130 89.07 -14.06 15.21
C LEU A 130 88.32 -15.03 14.28
N LYS A 131 88.85 -16.24 14.05
CA LYS A 131 88.18 -17.27 13.23
C LYS A 131 86.84 -17.70 13.82
N ASP A 132 86.77 -17.88 15.13
CA ASP A 132 85.52 -18.28 15.80
C ASP A 132 84.46 -17.18 15.77
N ILE A 133 84.88 -15.92 15.97
CA ILE A 133 84.00 -14.75 15.87
C ILE A 133 83.49 -14.56 14.43
N ASP A 134 84.36 -14.74 13.43
CA ASP A 134 83.99 -14.65 12.02
C ASP A 134 83.03 -15.79 11.63
N ALA A 135 83.24 -17.01 12.12
CA ALA A 135 82.33 -18.13 11.91
C ALA A 135 80.93 -17.87 12.50
N GLU A 136 80.85 -17.34 13.71
CA GLU A 136 79.58 -17.00 14.36
C GLU A 136 78.88 -15.81 13.68
N ARG A 137 79.63 -14.81 13.21
CA ARG A 137 79.11 -13.70 12.41
C ARG A 137 78.50 -14.19 11.10
N VAL A 138 79.17 -15.11 10.40
CA VAL A 138 78.65 -15.70 9.16
C VAL A 138 77.34 -16.46 9.42
N ARG A 139 77.28 -17.28 10.48
CA ARG A 139 76.04 -18.00 10.87
C ARG A 139 74.89 -17.06 11.22
N ARG A 140 75.13 -16.02 12.02
CA ARG A 140 74.09 -15.04 12.35
C ARG A 140 73.63 -14.25 11.14
N LYS A 141 74.55 -13.90 10.24
CA LYS A 141 74.22 -13.23 8.99
C LYS A 141 73.35 -14.11 8.09
N SER A 142 73.68 -15.40 7.94
CA SER A 142 72.86 -16.33 7.15
C SER A 142 71.48 -16.54 7.75
N LEU A 143 71.36 -16.67 9.08
CA LEU A 143 70.06 -16.78 9.76
C LEU A 143 69.20 -15.54 9.57
N LEU A 144 69.77 -14.34 9.72
CA LEU A 144 69.04 -13.08 9.49
C LEU A 144 68.66 -12.89 8.02
N GLU A 145 69.50 -13.32 7.07
CA GLU A 145 69.17 -13.33 5.65
C GLU A 145 68.03 -14.32 5.34
N GLU A 146 68.02 -15.50 5.94
CA GLU A 146 66.93 -16.49 5.80
C GLU A 146 65.62 -15.99 6.43
N GLU A 147 65.65 -15.40 7.62
CA GLU A 147 64.49 -14.80 8.27
C GLU A 147 63.95 -13.61 7.47
N GLY A 148 64.84 -12.75 6.96
CA GLY A 148 64.48 -11.64 6.08
C GLY A 148 63.83 -12.12 4.78
N GLN A 149 64.36 -13.18 4.16
CA GLN A 149 63.76 -13.79 2.97
C GLN A 149 62.39 -14.40 3.26
N ARG A 150 62.21 -15.09 4.40
CA ARG A 150 60.90 -15.65 4.79
C ARG A 150 59.87 -14.56 5.00
N HIS A 151 60.23 -13.50 5.72
CA HIS A 151 59.30 -12.40 5.97
C HIS A 151 58.93 -11.66 4.67
N GLN A 152 59.89 -11.48 3.76
CA GLN A 152 59.63 -10.91 2.44
C GLN A 152 58.67 -11.79 1.62
N GLN A 153 58.88 -13.11 1.61
CA GLN A 153 57.99 -14.05 0.92
C GLN A 153 56.57 -14.07 1.52
N GLU A 154 56.43 -13.92 2.83
CA GLU A 154 55.12 -13.83 3.49
C GLU A 154 54.39 -12.55 3.12
N LEU A 155 55.10 -11.41 3.12
CA LEU A 155 54.56 -10.12 2.66
C LEU A 155 54.13 -10.19 1.21
N ASP A 156 54.95 -10.73 0.31
CA ASP A 156 54.62 -10.86 -1.11
C ASP A 156 53.38 -11.74 -1.32
N LYS A 157 53.27 -12.86 -0.59
CA LYS A 157 52.05 -13.70 -0.60
C LYS A 157 50.82 -12.95 -0.08
N GLU A 158 50.97 -12.13 0.96
CA GLU A 158 49.86 -11.34 1.49
C GLU A 158 49.42 -10.25 0.51
N TYR A 159 50.38 -9.57 -0.14
CA TYR A 159 50.11 -8.59 -1.20
C TYR A 159 49.42 -9.23 -2.40
N GLU A 160 49.85 -10.41 -2.84
CA GLU A 160 49.21 -11.15 -3.92
C GLU A 160 47.78 -11.54 -3.57
N ARG A 161 47.54 -12.04 -2.35
CA ARG A 161 46.18 -12.35 -1.87
C ARG A 161 45.29 -11.11 -1.84
N LYS A 162 45.77 -10.00 -1.28
CA LYS A 162 45.01 -8.72 -1.27
C LYS A 162 44.71 -8.23 -2.67
N ARG A 163 45.68 -8.31 -3.59
CA ARG A 163 45.52 -7.92 -4.99
C ARG A 163 44.49 -8.79 -5.71
N GLN A 164 44.52 -10.10 -5.49
CA GLN A 164 43.53 -11.02 -6.05
C GLN A 164 42.12 -10.73 -5.51
N LEU A 165 41.96 -10.51 -4.20
CA LEU A 165 40.68 -10.15 -3.59
C LEU A 165 40.13 -8.82 -4.09
N LEU A 166 40.99 -7.81 -4.26
CA LEU A 166 40.61 -6.53 -4.84
C LEU A 166 40.16 -6.68 -6.29
N GLN A 167 40.87 -7.50 -7.07
CA GLN A 167 40.54 -7.75 -8.47
C GLN A 167 39.23 -8.53 -8.64
N THR A 168 38.98 -9.56 -7.82
CA THR A 168 37.69 -10.27 -7.81
C THR A 168 36.55 -9.35 -7.38
N SER A 169 36.74 -8.54 -6.33
CA SER A 169 35.72 -7.57 -5.90
C SER A 169 35.40 -6.53 -6.98
N LEU A 170 36.42 -5.99 -7.66
CA LEU A 170 36.24 -5.03 -8.74
C LEU A 170 35.48 -5.64 -9.93
N THR A 171 35.85 -6.87 -10.34
CA THR A 171 35.17 -7.57 -11.45
C THR A 171 33.72 -7.91 -11.09
N GLU A 172 33.43 -8.30 -9.85
CA GLU A 172 32.06 -8.50 -9.39
C GLU A 172 31.24 -7.20 -9.41
N GLN A 173 31.81 -6.08 -8.96
CA GLN A 173 31.16 -4.77 -9.01
C GLN A 173 30.89 -4.33 -10.46
N GLN A 174 31.86 -4.49 -11.36
CA GLN A 174 31.70 -4.20 -12.78
C GLN A 174 30.57 -5.04 -13.40
N ARG A 175 30.51 -6.35 -13.07
CA ARG A 175 29.44 -7.24 -13.55
C ARG A 175 28.07 -6.83 -13.02
N LYS A 176 27.98 -6.45 -11.73
CA LYS A 176 26.73 -5.95 -11.14
C LYS A 176 26.25 -4.67 -11.83
N LEU A 177 27.16 -3.73 -12.08
CA LEU A 177 26.84 -2.49 -12.79
C LEU A 177 26.43 -2.75 -14.25
N GLN A 178 27.12 -3.62 -14.96
CA GLN A 178 26.75 -4.01 -16.33
C GLN A 178 25.37 -4.66 -16.41
N ASN A 179 25.05 -5.56 -15.47
CA ASN A 179 23.72 -6.17 -15.40
C ASN A 179 22.64 -5.13 -15.11
N ARG A 180 22.92 -4.18 -14.21
CA ARG A 180 21.98 -3.09 -13.89
C ARG A 180 21.76 -2.14 -15.07
N LEU A 181 22.80 -1.85 -15.84
CA LEU A 181 22.69 -1.07 -17.09
C LEU A 181 21.82 -1.78 -18.12
N LYS A 182 22.00 -3.09 -18.32
CA LYS A 182 21.17 -3.88 -19.25
C LYS A 182 19.70 -3.90 -18.84
N GLU A 183 19.43 -4.05 -17.55
CA GLU A 183 18.06 -4.02 -17.04
C GLU A 183 17.41 -2.65 -17.24
N LEU A 184 18.14 -1.57 -16.94
CA LEU A 184 17.66 -0.20 -17.19
C LEU A 184 17.41 0.06 -18.67
N GLN A 185 18.29 -0.39 -19.56
CA GLN A 185 18.07 -0.30 -21.00
C GLN A 185 16.79 -1.01 -21.44
N ARG A 186 16.56 -2.23 -20.94
CA ARG A 186 15.34 -2.99 -21.23
C ARG A 186 14.08 -2.27 -20.72
N GLN A 187 14.15 -1.66 -19.54
CA GLN A 187 13.04 -0.87 -19.00
C GLN A 187 12.75 0.37 -19.84
N VAL A 188 13.79 1.07 -20.30
CA VAL A 188 13.64 2.24 -21.19
C VAL A 188 13.00 1.83 -22.52
N GLU A 189 13.44 0.73 -23.14
CA GLU A 189 12.83 0.23 -24.39
C GLU A 189 11.37 -0.16 -24.19
N GLN A 190 11.04 -0.84 -23.08
CA GLN A 190 9.65 -1.17 -22.75
C GLN A 190 8.80 0.09 -22.57
N GLN A 191 9.30 1.09 -21.85
CA GLN A 191 8.60 2.36 -21.66
C GLN A 191 8.39 3.09 -22.99
N GLN A 192 9.40 3.15 -23.85
CA GLN A 192 9.28 3.74 -25.19
C GLN A 192 8.23 3.04 -26.05
N GLN A 193 8.16 1.70 -26.01
CA GLN A 193 7.11 0.96 -26.71
C GLN A 193 5.71 1.25 -26.14
N THR A 194 5.58 1.39 -24.82
CA THR A 194 4.29 1.74 -24.21
C THR A 194 3.86 3.16 -24.58
N LEU A 195 4.79 4.12 -24.61
CA LEU A 195 4.52 5.49 -25.04
C LEU A 195 4.08 5.53 -26.50
N ALA A 196 4.78 4.82 -27.40
CA ALA A 196 4.39 4.76 -28.81
C ALA A 196 2.99 4.18 -29.03
N LYS A 197 2.60 3.15 -28.25
CA LYS A 197 1.23 2.60 -28.28
C LYS A 197 0.20 3.61 -27.76
N LEU A 198 0.54 4.34 -26.70
CA LEU A 198 -0.34 5.35 -26.12
C LEU A 198 -0.55 6.51 -27.09
N ASP A 199 0.52 6.99 -27.72
CA ASP A 199 0.46 8.06 -28.73
C ASP A 199 -0.41 7.66 -29.91
N ALA A 200 -0.26 6.44 -30.44
CA ALA A 200 -1.12 5.92 -31.50
C ALA A 200 -2.61 5.90 -31.08
N SER A 201 -2.88 5.43 -29.86
CA SER A 201 -4.25 5.43 -29.32
C SER A 201 -4.82 6.83 -29.13
N VAL A 202 -4.01 7.80 -28.71
CA VAL A 202 -4.42 9.21 -28.58
C VAL A 202 -4.75 9.79 -29.95
N THR A 203 -3.92 9.54 -30.97
CA THR A 203 -4.20 10.00 -32.35
C THR A 203 -5.49 9.40 -32.92
N ASP A 204 -5.75 8.12 -32.67
CA ASP A 204 -7.00 7.49 -33.11
C ASP A 204 -8.22 8.13 -32.44
N ARG A 205 -8.15 8.38 -31.12
CA ARG A 205 -9.23 9.05 -30.38
C ARG A 205 -9.42 10.51 -30.81
N MET A 206 -8.35 11.20 -31.21
CA MET A 206 -8.46 12.54 -31.79
C MET A 206 -9.20 12.51 -33.13
N ASN A 207 -8.85 11.57 -34.01
CA ASN A 207 -9.54 11.38 -35.29
C ASN A 207 -11.03 11.06 -35.10
N ASP A 208 -11.36 10.21 -34.12
CA ASP A 208 -12.75 9.89 -33.79
C ASP A 208 -13.50 11.11 -33.24
N ASN A 209 -12.86 11.94 -32.41
CA ASN A 209 -13.46 13.20 -31.95
C ASN A 209 -13.74 14.17 -33.09
N ASP A 210 -12.84 14.29 -34.07
CA ASP A 210 -13.07 15.14 -35.24
C ASP A 210 -14.22 14.61 -36.11
N ARG A 211 -14.35 13.28 -36.27
CA ARG A 211 -15.51 12.66 -36.91
C ARG A 211 -16.81 12.98 -36.18
N LEU A 212 -16.82 12.84 -34.86
CA LEU A 212 -18.00 13.16 -34.04
C LEU A 212 -18.38 14.64 -34.15
N ARG A 213 -17.40 15.55 -34.12
CA ARG A 213 -17.64 16.99 -34.35
C ARG A 213 -18.28 17.26 -35.71
N ASN A 214 -17.80 16.61 -36.76
CA ASN A 214 -18.36 16.73 -38.11
C ASN A 214 -19.79 16.20 -38.22
N ILE A 215 -20.21 15.26 -37.37
CA ILE A 215 -21.59 14.76 -37.30
C ILE A 215 -22.49 15.66 -36.44
N VAL A 216 -21.97 16.14 -35.30
CA VAL A 216 -22.74 16.95 -34.34
C VAL A 216 -23.12 18.31 -34.93
N LYS A 217 -22.21 18.96 -35.67
CA LYS A 217 -22.44 20.28 -36.26
C LYS A 217 -23.69 20.34 -37.17
N PRO A 218 -23.85 19.48 -38.20
CA PRO A 218 -25.03 19.51 -39.05
C PRO A 218 -26.30 19.09 -38.31
N LEU A 219 -26.21 18.23 -37.29
CA LEU A 219 -27.36 17.89 -36.45
C LEU A 219 -27.83 19.08 -35.61
N GLN A 220 -26.91 19.88 -35.07
CA GLN A 220 -27.24 21.11 -34.36
C GLN A 220 -27.92 22.13 -35.28
N GLU A 221 -27.41 22.30 -36.51
CA GLU A 221 -28.04 23.15 -37.53
C GLU A 221 -29.47 22.69 -37.82
N LYS A 222 -29.68 21.37 -38.02
CA LYS A 222 -31.01 20.79 -38.24
C LYS A 222 -31.96 20.99 -37.05
N VAL A 223 -31.48 20.88 -35.81
CA VAL A 223 -32.28 21.14 -34.61
C VAL A 223 -32.69 22.63 -34.54
N ASN A 224 -31.78 23.54 -34.90
CA ASN A 224 -32.09 24.97 -34.92
C ASN A 224 -33.13 25.30 -35.99
N ASP A 225 -33.06 24.68 -37.16
CA ASP A 225 -34.05 24.85 -38.23
C ASP A 225 -35.43 24.33 -37.81
N LEU A 226 -35.48 23.13 -37.20
CA LEU A 226 -36.73 22.58 -36.67
C LEU A 226 -37.34 23.46 -35.57
N ARG A 227 -36.53 24.05 -34.69
CA ARG A 227 -37.00 25.00 -33.68
C ARG A 227 -37.59 26.26 -34.30
N ARG A 228 -36.95 26.81 -35.34
CA ARG A 228 -37.49 27.96 -36.09
C ARG A 228 -38.82 27.63 -36.73
N GLN A 229 -38.96 26.45 -37.36
CA GLN A 229 -40.22 25.97 -37.92
C GLN A 229 -41.31 25.82 -36.87
N ALA A 230 -41.00 25.21 -35.72
CA ALA A 230 -41.94 25.06 -34.62
C ALA A 230 -42.43 26.42 -34.08
N THR A 231 -41.52 27.40 -33.95
CA THR A 231 -41.85 28.75 -33.49
C THR A 231 -42.78 29.47 -34.49
N SER A 232 -42.49 29.32 -35.80
CA SER A 232 -43.35 29.85 -36.87
C SER A 232 -44.75 29.24 -36.81
N ALA A 233 -44.84 27.90 -36.76
CA ALA A 233 -46.11 27.19 -36.66
C ALA A 233 -46.91 27.60 -35.40
N GLN A 234 -46.24 27.78 -34.26
CA GLN A 234 -46.90 28.23 -33.04
C GLN A 234 -47.48 29.64 -33.17
N SER A 235 -46.78 30.54 -33.88
CA SER A 235 -47.28 31.89 -34.15
C SER A 235 -48.50 31.88 -35.07
N GLU A 236 -48.53 31.00 -36.07
CA GLU A 236 -49.68 30.81 -36.97
C GLU A 236 -50.89 30.25 -36.24
N ILE A 237 -50.69 29.22 -35.40
CA ILE A 237 -51.75 28.66 -34.54
C ILE A 237 -52.35 29.74 -33.64
N SER A 238 -51.49 30.55 -33.01
CA SER A 238 -51.93 31.62 -32.11
C SER A 238 -52.76 32.68 -32.85
N ARG A 239 -52.34 33.05 -34.06
CA ARG A 239 -53.07 33.99 -34.93
C ARG A 239 -54.43 33.42 -35.36
N LEU A 240 -54.48 32.15 -35.77
CA LEU A 240 -55.73 31.47 -36.14
C LEU A 240 -56.68 31.34 -34.95
N ALA A 241 -56.17 31.00 -33.76
CA ALA A 241 -56.96 30.93 -32.55
C ALA A 241 -57.57 32.30 -32.19
N GLN A 242 -56.78 33.38 -32.27
CA GLN A 242 -57.28 34.74 -32.04
C GLN A 242 -58.37 35.12 -33.05
N GLN A 243 -58.17 34.82 -34.34
CA GLN A 243 -59.16 35.08 -35.37
C GLN A 243 -60.46 34.31 -35.09
N LYS A 244 -60.38 33.00 -34.83
CA LYS A 244 -61.57 32.17 -34.56
C LYS A 244 -62.30 32.59 -33.30
N ASN A 245 -61.59 32.99 -32.24
CA ASN A 245 -62.21 33.53 -31.04
C ASN A 245 -62.96 34.84 -31.30
N SER A 246 -62.44 35.72 -32.18
CA SER A 246 -63.15 36.93 -32.58
C SER A 246 -64.42 36.64 -33.40
N GLU A 247 -64.38 35.65 -34.30
CA GLU A 247 -65.55 35.18 -35.06
C GLU A 247 -66.62 34.59 -34.12
N ILE A 248 -66.22 33.75 -33.15
CA ILE A 248 -67.13 33.17 -32.15
C ILE A 248 -67.78 34.28 -31.30
N ALA A 249 -67.01 35.29 -30.89
CA ALA A 249 -67.56 36.42 -30.14
C ALA A 249 -68.59 37.23 -30.95
N ALA A 250 -68.34 37.43 -32.24
CA ALA A 250 -69.29 38.10 -33.13
C ALA A 250 -70.58 37.28 -33.31
N LEU A 251 -70.48 35.97 -33.49
CA LEU A 251 -71.64 35.07 -33.58
C LEU A 251 -72.47 35.06 -32.31
N ARG A 252 -71.83 35.06 -31.13
CA ARG A 252 -72.55 35.15 -29.83
C ARG A 252 -73.32 36.45 -29.69
N ARG A 253 -72.75 37.59 -30.11
CA ARG A 253 -73.47 38.88 -30.09
C ARG A 253 -74.68 38.87 -31.03
N LEU A 254 -74.54 38.25 -32.21
CA LEU A 254 -75.65 38.12 -33.15
C LEU A 254 -76.76 37.22 -32.59
N GLN A 255 -76.40 36.10 -31.96
CA GLN A 255 -77.35 35.22 -31.28
C GLN A 255 -78.12 35.97 -30.20
N GLN A 256 -77.42 36.70 -29.33
CA GLN A 256 -78.05 37.49 -28.28
C GLN A 256 -79.02 38.55 -28.85
N HIS A 257 -78.62 39.26 -29.91
CA HIS A 257 -79.52 40.21 -30.59
C HIS A 257 -80.77 39.54 -31.16
N LYS A 258 -80.63 38.32 -31.72
CA LYS A 258 -81.77 37.56 -32.26
C LYS A 258 -82.68 37.02 -31.15
N ASP A 259 -82.13 36.63 -30.02
CA ASP A 259 -82.90 36.22 -28.85
C ASP A 259 -83.67 37.41 -28.24
N ASP A 260 -83.07 38.60 -28.20
CA ASP A 260 -83.72 39.85 -27.79
C ASP A 260 -84.87 40.23 -28.75
N GLU A 261 -84.65 40.15 -30.06
CA GLU A 261 -85.71 40.33 -31.07
C GLU A 261 -86.87 39.33 -30.85
N LEU A 262 -86.56 38.05 -30.63
CA LEU A 262 -87.57 37.02 -30.36
C LEU A 262 -88.34 37.30 -29.05
N ALA A 263 -87.68 37.83 -28.02
CA ALA A 263 -88.32 38.22 -26.78
C ALA A 263 -89.31 39.38 -27.00
N THR A 264 -88.91 40.40 -27.79
CA THR A 264 -89.81 41.51 -28.14
C THR A 264 -91.02 41.04 -28.95
N ILE A 265 -90.82 40.16 -29.94
CA ILE A 265 -91.92 39.60 -30.74
C ILE A 265 -92.87 38.76 -29.86
N LYS A 266 -92.33 37.99 -28.91
CA LYS A 266 -93.16 37.23 -27.95
C LYS A 266 -93.97 38.16 -27.05
N GLN A 267 -93.37 39.23 -26.56
CA GLN A 267 -94.05 40.24 -25.75
C GLN A 267 -95.15 40.95 -26.55
N ASP A 268 -94.87 41.36 -27.79
CA ASP A 268 -95.86 41.96 -28.69
C ASP A 268 -97.02 40.99 -28.95
N ARG A 269 -96.71 39.71 -29.21
CA ARG A 269 -97.73 38.67 -29.33
C ARG A 269 -98.57 38.53 -28.06
N GLU A 270 -97.97 38.52 -26.88
CA GLU A 270 -98.69 38.44 -25.60
C GLU A 270 -99.57 39.68 -25.38
N THR A 271 -99.11 40.88 -25.73
CA THR A 271 -99.93 42.10 -25.63
C THR A 271 -101.11 42.08 -26.60
N LEU A 272 -100.92 41.59 -27.83
CA LEU A 272 -102.01 41.41 -28.80
C LEU A 272 -103.02 40.35 -28.35
N LEU A 273 -102.55 39.23 -27.78
CA LEU A 273 -103.43 38.22 -27.18
C LEU A 273 -104.18 38.78 -25.98
N SER A 274 -103.54 39.59 -25.14
CA SER A 274 -104.19 40.27 -24.01
C SER A 274 -105.26 41.28 -24.46
N GLN A 275 -105.07 41.97 -25.59
CA GLN A 275 -106.07 42.87 -26.16
C GLN A 275 -107.27 42.08 -26.73
N ILE A 276 -107.02 40.94 -27.36
CA ILE A 276 -108.08 40.02 -27.81
C ILE A 276 -108.83 39.44 -26.60
N ASP A 277 -108.11 39.08 -25.54
CA ASP A 277 -108.70 38.61 -24.29
C ASP A 277 -109.48 39.73 -23.57
N GLU A 278 -109.07 41.00 -23.62
CA GLU A 278 -109.84 42.15 -23.11
C GLU A 278 -111.14 42.37 -23.92
N ASP A 279 -111.09 42.27 -25.24
CA ASP A 279 -112.27 42.38 -26.13
C ASP A 279 -113.25 41.20 -25.97
N VAL A 280 -112.75 40.01 -25.61
CA VAL A 280 -113.55 38.83 -25.25
C VAL A 280 -114.05 38.90 -23.80
N SER A 281 -113.27 39.50 -22.89
CA SER A 281 -113.61 39.68 -21.46
C SER A 281 -114.64 40.77 -21.21
N LEU A 282 -114.72 41.81 -22.06
CA LEU A 282 -115.83 42.78 -22.06
C LEU A 282 -117.18 42.15 -22.50
N LYS A 283 -117.16 41.01 -23.20
CA LYS A 283 -118.36 40.23 -23.58
C LYS A 283 -118.70 39.06 -22.64
N LEU A 284 -117.79 38.67 -21.75
CA LEU A 284 -118.01 37.61 -20.74
C LEU A 284 -118.07 38.14 -19.30
N GLY A 285 -117.74 39.42 -19.07
CA GLY A 285 -117.74 40.12 -17.78
C GLY A 285 -119.11 40.42 -17.13
N LEU A 286 -120.21 39.83 -17.59
CA LEU A 286 -121.50 39.83 -16.86
C LEU A 286 -121.96 38.44 -16.39
N ARG A 287 -121.11 37.41 -16.51
CA ARG A 287 -121.37 36.06 -15.99
C ARG A 287 -120.10 35.44 -15.43
N ALA A 288 -119.69 35.87 -14.24
CA ALA A 288 -119.08 35.02 -13.20
C ALA A 288 -118.45 35.88 -12.09
N VAL A 289 -119.24 36.77 -11.48
CA VAL A 289 -119.13 36.90 -10.02
C VAL A 289 -119.70 35.61 -9.47
N VAL A 290 -118.82 34.68 -9.08
CA VAL A 290 -118.98 33.55 -8.13
C VAL A 290 -117.92 32.51 -8.49
N ARG A 291 -116.72 32.67 -7.93
CA ARG A 291 -115.98 31.65 -7.17
C ARG A 291 -114.58 32.15 -6.86
N THR A 292 -114.58 32.93 -5.79
CA THR A 292 -113.51 33.04 -4.81
C THR A 292 -112.80 31.72 -4.50
N LEU A 293 -111.47 31.83 -4.34
CA LEU A 293 -110.63 31.32 -3.25
C LEU A 293 -109.62 30.18 -3.54
N THR A 294 -108.39 30.48 -3.10
CA THR A 294 -107.27 29.61 -2.64
C THR A 294 -106.42 28.97 -3.75
N ALA A 295 -105.08 28.93 -3.70
CA ALA A 295 -104.15 29.04 -2.58
C ALA A 295 -102.78 29.60 -3.01
N GLU A 296 -102.16 30.34 -2.08
CA GLU A 296 -100.74 30.68 -2.06
C GLU A 296 -99.87 29.46 -1.67
N ARG A 297 -98.54 29.69 -1.72
CA ARG A 297 -97.44 29.04 -0.97
C ARG A 297 -96.91 27.73 -1.60
N GLN A 298 -95.60 27.49 -1.72
CA GLN A 298 -94.41 28.00 -1.01
C GLN A 298 -93.13 27.60 -1.78
N ARG A 299 -92.15 28.51 -1.83
CA ARG A 299 -90.70 28.22 -1.65
C ARG A 299 -90.46 28.07 -0.13
N PRO A 300 -89.45 27.33 0.37
CA PRO A 300 -88.06 27.84 0.38
C PRO A 300 -86.91 26.80 0.43
N ASP A 301 -85.69 27.32 0.23
CA ASP A 301 -84.38 27.01 0.84
C ASP A 301 -83.87 25.56 0.89
N GLY A 302 -82.60 25.26 0.63
CA GLY A 302 -81.39 26.04 0.87
C GLY A 302 -80.41 25.06 1.51
N SER A 303 -79.59 24.39 0.70
CA SER A 303 -78.61 23.44 1.21
C SER A 303 -77.30 24.17 1.46
N GLU A 304 -76.99 24.33 2.74
CA GLU A 304 -75.70 24.77 3.25
C GLU A 304 -74.56 23.97 2.61
N ALA A 305 -73.63 24.68 1.99
CA ALA A 305 -72.39 24.11 1.51
C ALA A 305 -71.51 23.73 2.71
N ALA A 306 -71.40 22.44 2.98
CA ALA A 306 -70.45 21.89 3.93
C ALA A 306 -69.02 22.27 3.51
N GLU A 307 -68.21 22.72 4.47
CA GLU A 307 -66.78 22.95 4.24
C GLU A 307 -66.10 21.68 3.68
N PRO A 308 -65.23 21.80 2.66
CA PRO A 308 -64.57 20.65 2.04
C PRO A 308 -63.47 20.11 2.96
N GLY A 309 -63.85 19.28 3.93
CA GLY A 309 -62.91 18.47 4.70
C GLY A 309 -62.32 17.34 3.84
N ILE A 310 -61.00 17.17 3.88
CA ILE A 310 -60.30 16.03 3.24
C ILE A 310 -60.82 14.74 3.89
N ARG A 311 -61.42 13.85 3.09
CA ARG A 311 -61.92 12.54 3.56
C ARG A 311 -61.43 11.42 2.64
N PRO A 312 -61.02 10.26 3.18
CA PRO A 312 -60.63 9.12 2.35
C PRO A 312 -61.85 8.53 1.66
N ALA A 313 -61.72 8.35 0.34
CA ALA A 313 -62.71 7.64 -0.48
C ALA A 313 -62.18 6.25 -0.85
N ALA A 314 -63.04 5.23 -0.78
CA ALA A 314 -62.69 3.87 -1.20
C ALA A 314 -62.73 3.72 -2.72
N TYR A 315 -61.85 2.89 -3.27
CA TYR A 315 -61.95 2.48 -4.68
C TYR A 315 -63.15 1.55 -4.91
N ARG A 316 -63.43 1.27 -6.19
CA ARG A 316 -64.52 0.39 -6.61
C ARG A 316 -64.43 -0.97 -5.91
N THR A 317 -65.55 -1.42 -5.38
CA THR A 317 -65.66 -2.73 -4.72
C THR A 317 -65.83 -3.84 -5.76
N TYR A 318 -65.12 -4.95 -5.56
CA TYR A 318 -65.20 -6.14 -6.38
C TYR A 318 -65.54 -7.36 -5.51
N PRO A 319 -66.23 -8.38 -6.07
CA PRO A 319 -66.43 -9.65 -5.39
C PRO A 319 -65.09 -10.33 -5.07
N VAL A 320 -65.01 -11.01 -3.91
CA VAL A 320 -63.77 -11.59 -3.39
C VAL A 320 -63.85 -13.11 -3.30
N GLU A 321 -62.87 -13.77 -3.88
CA GLU A 321 -62.62 -15.21 -3.78
C GLU A 321 -61.51 -15.48 -2.76
N ARG A 322 -61.68 -16.49 -1.91
CA ARG A 322 -60.62 -16.88 -0.99
C ARG A 322 -59.62 -17.76 -1.73
N SER A 323 -58.38 -17.29 -1.83
CA SER A 323 -57.29 -18.07 -2.42
C SER A 323 -56.57 -18.86 -1.33
N ASP A 324 -56.50 -20.17 -1.52
CA ASP A 324 -55.70 -21.08 -0.70
C ASP A 324 -54.20 -20.96 -1.00
N THR A 325 -53.85 -20.26 -2.07
CA THR A 325 -52.46 -19.96 -2.41
C THR A 325 -51.91 -18.85 -1.49
N GLY A 326 -50.61 -18.90 -1.21
CA GLY A 326 -49.96 -17.91 -0.32
C GLY A 326 -50.10 -16.48 -0.82
N PHE A 327 -49.90 -15.50 0.08
CA PHE A 327 -50.09 -14.06 -0.20
C PHE A 327 -49.47 -13.56 -1.51
N ARG A 328 -48.25 -14.01 -1.83
CA ARG A 328 -47.56 -13.65 -3.09
C ARG A 328 -48.37 -14.01 -4.33
N SER A 329 -48.97 -15.20 -4.35
CA SER A 329 -49.73 -15.69 -5.50
C SER A 329 -51.08 -14.97 -5.62
N ALA A 330 -51.78 -14.76 -4.51
CA ALA A 330 -53.02 -13.99 -4.48
C ALA A 330 -52.79 -12.55 -4.97
N LEU A 331 -51.73 -11.87 -4.48
CA LEU A 331 -51.37 -10.53 -4.92
C LEU A 331 -51.03 -10.48 -6.42
N ALA A 332 -50.28 -11.45 -6.92
CA ALA A 332 -49.89 -11.48 -8.33
C ALA A 332 -51.11 -11.68 -9.24
N GLU A 333 -52.03 -12.55 -8.83
CA GLU A 333 -53.31 -12.78 -9.52
C GLU A 333 -54.16 -11.51 -9.56
N ASP A 334 -54.28 -10.81 -8.43
CA ASP A 334 -55.03 -9.54 -8.36
C ASP A 334 -54.42 -8.46 -9.26
N LEU A 335 -53.09 -8.33 -9.23
CA LEU A 335 -52.36 -7.41 -10.11
C LEU A 335 -52.64 -7.72 -11.59
N HIS A 336 -52.63 -9.00 -11.96
CA HIS A 336 -52.92 -9.43 -13.34
C HIS A 336 -54.36 -9.10 -13.74
N ARG A 337 -55.34 -9.39 -12.88
CA ARG A 337 -56.77 -9.10 -13.12
C ARG A 337 -57.05 -7.60 -13.22
N LEU A 338 -56.32 -6.79 -12.45
CA LEU A 338 -56.35 -5.33 -12.50
C LEU A 338 -55.54 -4.73 -13.68
N GLY A 339 -54.97 -5.57 -14.54
CA GLY A 339 -54.37 -5.16 -15.81
C GLY A 339 -52.85 -4.99 -15.79
N VAL A 340 -52.17 -5.34 -14.70
CA VAL A 340 -50.70 -5.28 -14.62
C VAL A 340 -50.09 -6.48 -15.34
N ALA A 341 -49.32 -6.20 -16.39
CA ALA A 341 -48.65 -7.21 -17.19
C ALA A 341 -47.15 -6.90 -17.35
N SER A 342 -46.32 -7.93 -17.47
CA SER A 342 -44.89 -7.78 -17.75
C SER A 342 -44.68 -7.45 -19.23
N THR A 343 -43.75 -6.54 -19.51
CA THR A 343 -43.34 -6.18 -20.88
C THR A 343 -42.72 -7.33 -21.66
N LYS A 344 -42.17 -8.34 -20.98
CA LYS A 344 -41.52 -9.50 -21.61
C LYS A 344 -42.50 -10.61 -21.93
N ASP A 345 -43.56 -10.71 -21.13
CA ASP A 345 -44.55 -11.76 -21.20
C ASP A 345 -45.85 -11.23 -20.59
N TYR A 346 -46.81 -10.90 -21.47
CA TYR A 346 -48.02 -10.18 -21.09
C TYR A 346 -49.12 -11.11 -20.58
N GLU A 347 -49.02 -12.42 -20.85
CA GLU A 347 -50.01 -13.42 -20.42
C GLU A 347 -49.67 -14.02 -19.06
N SER A 348 -48.41 -13.94 -18.62
CA SER A 348 -48.03 -14.48 -17.32
C SER A 348 -48.38 -13.56 -16.15
N VAL A 349 -48.77 -14.22 -15.06
CA VAL A 349 -49.03 -13.59 -13.77
C VAL A 349 -47.73 -12.98 -13.23
N PRO A 350 -47.72 -11.69 -12.82
CA PRO A 350 -46.50 -10.95 -12.46
C PRO A 350 -45.96 -11.31 -11.06
N LEU A 351 -45.59 -12.58 -10.87
CA LEU A 351 -45.11 -13.12 -9.57
C LEU A 351 -43.90 -12.38 -9.02
N ASN A 352 -42.95 -12.00 -9.88
CA ASN A 352 -41.76 -11.25 -9.46
C ASN A 352 -42.10 -9.86 -8.91
N PHE A 353 -43.13 -9.21 -9.48
CA PHE A 353 -43.59 -7.90 -9.00
C PHE A 353 -44.28 -8.02 -7.65
N ALA A 354 -45.16 -9.02 -7.49
CA ALA A 354 -45.82 -9.30 -6.23
C ALA A 354 -44.82 -9.66 -5.12
N GLU A 355 -43.78 -10.43 -5.45
CA GLU A 355 -42.68 -10.71 -4.53
C GLU A 355 -41.97 -9.42 -4.11
N ALA A 356 -41.61 -8.56 -5.06
CA ALA A 356 -40.95 -7.30 -4.77
C ALA A 356 -41.78 -6.38 -3.88
N CYS A 357 -43.10 -6.31 -4.11
CA CYS A 357 -44.01 -5.55 -3.27
C CYS A 357 -44.00 -6.07 -1.82
N SER A 358 -44.17 -7.37 -1.61
CA SER A 358 -44.16 -8.00 -0.28
C SER A 358 -42.84 -7.76 0.48
N ARG A 359 -41.71 -7.84 -0.23
CA ARG A 359 -40.36 -7.66 0.32
C ARG A 359 -40.12 -6.20 0.71
N THR A 360 -40.56 -5.27 -0.13
CA THR A 360 -40.42 -3.82 0.10
C THR A 360 -41.30 -3.36 1.26
N LEU A 361 -42.54 -3.84 1.33
CA LEU A 361 -43.48 -3.55 2.41
C LEU A 361 -43.04 -4.08 3.78
N SER A 362 -42.16 -5.08 3.79
CA SER A 362 -41.53 -5.56 5.01
C SER A 362 -40.37 -4.66 5.47
N ALA A 363 -39.92 -3.72 4.64
CA ALA A 363 -38.83 -2.77 4.92
C ALA A 363 -39.32 -1.34 5.17
N THR A 364 -40.34 -0.88 4.43
CA THR A 364 -40.97 0.44 4.61
C THR A 364 -42.45 0.40 4.26
N GLY A 365 -43.26 1.20 4.96
CA GLY A 365 -44.66 1.45 4.63
C GLY A 365 -44.87 2.56 3.60
N LEU A 366 -43.82 3.28 3.20
CA LEU A 366 -43.90 4.41 2.27
C LEU A 366 -43.39 4.01 0.88
N LEU A 367 -44.30 3.86 -0.08
CA LEU A 367 -43.98 3.44 -1.46
C LEU A 367 -44.27 4.57 -2.45
N ALA A 368 -43.27 4.96 -3.24
CA ALA A 368 -43.47 5.80 -4.42
C ALA A 368 -43.57 4.94 -5.68
N VAL A 369 -44.61 5.13 -6.47
CA VAL A 369 -44.91 4.32 -7.67
C VAL A 369 -45.45 5.22 -8.76
N ASP A 370 -45.24 4.90 -10.04
CA ASP A 370 -45.91 5.57 -11.16
C ASP A 370 -47.44 5.62 -10.91
N SER A 371 -48.02 6.80 -11.09
CA SER A 371 -49.46 7.07 -10.95
C SER A 371 -50.36 6.05 -11.67
N ALA A 372 -49.95 5.51 -12.82
CA ALA A 372 -50.71 4.52 -13.56
C ALA A 372 -50.88 3.19 -12.78
N PHE A 373 -49.92 2.86 -11.91
CA PHE A 373 -49.90 1.62 -11.13
C PHE A 373 -50.34 1.82 -9.68
N ALA A 374 -50.42 3.05 -9.18
CA ALA A 374 -50.71 3.33 -7.77
C ALA A 374 -52.07 2.75 -7.33
N ALA A 375 -53.15 3.03 -8.06
CA ALA A 375 -54.49 2.53 -7.73
C ALA A 375 -54.62 0.99 -7.89
N PRO A 376 -54.16 0.37 -9.00
CA PRO A 376 -54.14 -1.09 -9.14
C PRO A 376 -53.32 -1.79 -8.06
N LEU A 377 -52.13 -1.27 -7.75
CA LEU A 377 -51.26 -1.85 -6.72
C LEU A 377 -51.89 -1.76 -5.33
N ALA A 378 -52.40 -0.58 -4.96
CA ALA A 378 -53.03 -0.38 -3.66
C ALA A 378 -54.24 -1.31 -3.49
N ASN A 379 -55.10 -1.40 -4.51
CA ASN A 379 -56.23 -2.32 -4.50
C ASN A 379 -55.78 -3.78 -4.40
N ALA A 380 -54.85 -4.23 -5.24
CA ALA A 380 -54.36 -5.61 -5.20
C ALA A 380 -53.79 -5.97 -3.83
N LEU A 381 -53.03 -5.07 -3.19
CA LEU A 381 -52.50 -5.28 -1.84
C LEU A 381 -53.60 -5.35 -0.78
N SER A 382 -54.62 -4.49 -0.89
CA SER A 382 -55.72 -4.42 0.08
C SER A 382 -56.64 -5.62 -0.02
N TYR A 383 -56.97 -6.06 -1.24
CA TYR A 383 -57.75 -7.28 -1.48
C TYR A 383 -57.00 -8.53 -1.04
N ALA A 384 -55.71 -8.66 -1.39
CA ALA A 384 -54.90 -9.80 -0.99
C ALA A 384 -54.76 -9.93 0.53
N THR A 385 -54.80 -8.81 1.28
CA THR A 385 -54.65 -8.77 2.74
C THR A 385 -55.99 -8.89 3.48
N HIS A 386 -56.94 -7.99 3.20
CA HIS A 386 -58.19 -7.86 3.94
C HIS A 386 -59.42 -8.30 3.13
N GLY A 387 -59.32 -8.31 1.80
CA GLY A 387 -60.46 -8.54 0.91
C GLY A 387 -61.36 -7.30 0.75
N LEU A 388 -60.81 -6.11 1.00
CA LEU A 388 -61.52 -4.83 0.88
C LEU A 388 -60.77 -3.92 -0.11
N PRO A 389 -61.48 -3.00 -0.79
CA PRO A 389 -60.83 -2.01 -1.66
C PRO A 389 -59.95 -1.07 -0.84
N ALA A 390 -58.83 -0.66 -1.43
CA ALA A 390 -57.99 0.37 -0.83
C ALA A 390 -58.70 1.74 -0.84
N ARG A 391 -58.16 2.67 -0.07
CA ARG A 391 -58.67 4.04 0.01
C ARG A 391 -57.68 5.01 -0.60
N HIS A 392 -58.19 6.15 -1.06
CA HIS A 392 -57.39 7.25 -1.58
C HIS A 392 -57.85 8.58 -1.02
N VAL A 393 -56.90 9.50 -0.92
CA VAL A 393 -57.09 10.87 -0.43
C VAL A 393 -56.33 11.79 -1.36
N SER A 394 -57.01 12.78 -1.91
CA SER A 394 -56.34 13.84 -2.66
C SER A 394 -55.92 14.97 -1.73
N ILE A 395 -54.61 15.15 -1.59
CA ILE A 395 -54.04 16.20 -0.74
C ILE A 395 -53.93 17.50 -1.57
N PRO A 396 -54.47 18.64 -1.09
CA PRO A 396 -54.28 19.93 -1.74
C PRO A 396 -52.81 20.39 -1.73
N ALA A 397 -52.45 21.32 -2.61
CA ALA A 397 -51.13 21.95 -2.57
C ALA A 397 -50.96 22.80 -1.30
N ASN A 398 -49.78 22.79 -0.67
CA ASN A 398 -49.45 23.51 0.58
C ASN A 398 -50.22 23.02 1.81
N TRP A 399 -50.46 21.72 1.91
CA TRP A 399 -51.19 21.17 3.05
C TRP A 399 -50.27 20.95 4.26
N ASN A 400 -50.63 21.55 5.40
CA ASN A 400 -49.85 21.51 6.65
C ASN A 400 -50.71 21.13 7.89
N ASP A 401 -51.89 20.54 7.69
CA ASP A 401 -52.79 20.22 8.80
C ASP A 401 -52.51 18.81 9.38
N ALA A 402 -51.65 18.77 10.41
CA ALA A 402 -51.30 17.54 11.11
C ALA A 402 -52.50 16.86 11.80
N ALA A 403 -53.52 17.61 12.24
CA ALA A 403 -54.65 17.07 12.98
C ALA A 403 -55.65 16.32 12.07
N VAL A 404 -55.70 16.68 10.79
CA VAL A 404 -56.43 15.92 9.78
C VAL A 404 -55.60 14.71 9.35
N LEU A 405 -54.27 14.81 9.29
CA LEU A 405 -53.40 13.65 9.04
C LEU A 405 -53.62 12.57 10.11
N GLU A 406 -53.55 12.90 11.40
CA GLU A 406 -53.81 11.94 12.49
C GLU A 406 -55.17 11.26 12.37
N ARG A 407 -56.23 12.03 12.06
CA ARG A 407 -57.58 11.47 11.82
C ARG A 407 -57.67 10.56 10.60
N LEU A 408 -56.81 10.74 9.59
CA LEU A 408 -56.73 9.82 8.44
C LEU A 408 -56.02 8.50 8.82
N LEU A 409 -55.25 8.48 9.92
CA LEU A 409 -54.48 7.33 10.40
C LEU A 409 -55.25 6.49 11.42
N ASP A 410 -56.20 7.09 12.14
CA ASP A 410 -57.01 6.43 13.18
C ASP A 410 -58.19 5.59 12.63
N ASP A 411 -58.32 5.45 11.30
CA ASP A 411 -59.44 4.75 10.67
C ASP A 411 -59.11 3.23 10.54
N ASP A 412 -59.49 2.46 11.57
CA ASP A 412 -59.09 1.07 11.88
C ASP A 412 -59.40 -0.02 10.82
N ASP A 413 -60.07 0.30 9.70
CA ASP A 413 -60.57 -0.71 8.75
C ASP A 413 -59.69 -0.93 7.50
N ASN A 414 -58.69 -0.09 7.22
CA ASN A 414 -57.83 -0.26 6.04
C ASN A 414 -56.36 0.14 6.26
N ASP A 415 -55.47 -0.84 6.12
CA ASP A 415 -54.03 -0.64 6.29
C ASP A 415 -53.35 0.04 5.08
N ILE A 416 -54.08 0.34 4.00
CA ILE A 416 -53.50 0.84 2.73
C ILE A 416 -54.20 2.10 2.26
N LEU A 417 -53.44 3.18 2.15
CA LEU A 417 -53.91 4.51 1.75
C LEU A 417 -53.10 5.07 0.59
N VAL A 418 -53.77 5.52 -0.47
CA VAL A 418 -53.14 6.25 -1.59
C VAL A 418 -53.26 7.75 -1.31
N LEU A 419 -52.13 8.47 -1.31
CA LEU A 419 -52.12 9.92 -1.11
C LEU A 419 -51.81 10.64 -2.41
N ASP A 420 -52.84 11.08 -3.13
CA ASP A 420 -52.67 11.78 -4.40
C ASP A 420 -52.09 13.19 -4.18
N ASN A 421 -51.28 13.65 -5.13
CA ASN A 421 -50.63 14.97 -5.17
C ASN A 421 -49.61 15.25 -4.05
N VAL A 422 -49.07 14.21 -3.40
CA VAL A 422 -48.04 14.39 -2.35
C VAL A 422 -46.62 14.45 -2.90
N MET A 423 -46.31 13.76 -4.00
CA MET A 423 -44.97 13.73 -4.61
C MET A 423 -44.66 15.00 -5.42
N ASP A 424 -44.65 16.14 -4.74
CA ASP A 424 -44.32 17.46 -5.26
C ASP A 424 -43.47 18.24 -4.25
N THR A 425 -42.63 19.14 -4.75
CA THR A 425 -41.79 20.09 -3.99
C THR A 425 -42.54 20.85 -2.91
N VAL A 426 -43.80 21.16 -3.17
CA VAL A 426 -44.66 21.96 -2.28
C VAL A 426 -45.08 21.18 -1.03
N ASN A 427 -45.11 19.84 -1.11
CA ASN A 427 -45.60 18.97 -0.04
C ASN A 427 -44.47 18.17 0.64
N GLU A 428 -43.20 18.58 0.49
CA GLU A 428 -42.06 17.93 1.16
C GLU A 428 -42.18 17.90 2.69
N GLY A 429 -42.74 18.96 3.28
CA GLY A 429 -43.00 19.03 4.73
C GLY A 429 -43.90 17.89 5.21
N LEU A 430 -44.92 17.52 4.41
CA LEU A 430 -45.80 16.40 4.69
C LEU A 430 -45.05 15.06 4.55
N LEU A 431 -44.20 14.89 3.54
CA LEU A 431 -43.40 13.68 3.36
C LEU A 431 -42.47 13.41 4.56
N PHE A 432 -41.85 14.46 5.10
CA PHE A 432 -41.05 14.36 6.32
C PHE A 432 -41.88 14.13 7.59
N ALA A 433 -43.12 14.62 7.63
CA ALA A 433 -44.04 14.31 8.72
C ALA A 433 -44.44 12.82 8.68
N LEU A 434 -44.83 12.33 7.50
CA LEU A 434 -45.17 10.92 7.25
C LEU A 434 -44.03 9.96 7.59
N SER A 435 -42.77 10.33 7.34
CA SER A 435 -41.63 9.46 7.68
C SER A 435 -41.35 9.34 9.17
N ARG A 436 -41.82 10.31 9.98
CA ARG A 436 -41.68 10.30 11.45
C ARG A 436 -42.80 9.55 12.13
N LEU A 437 -43.91 9.35 11.43
CA LEU A 437 -45.07 8.65 11.95
C LEU A 437 -44.81 7.14 11.93
N SER A 438 -44.71 6.54 13.11
CA SER A 438 -44.55 5.10 13.29
C SER A 438 -45.92 4.42 13.30
N HIS A 439 -46.51 4.21 12.12
CA HIS A 439 -47.76 3.45 12.00
C HIS A 439 -47.57 2.20 11.14
N GLU A 440 -48.48 1.24 11.33
CA GLU A 440 -48.54 0.00 10.54
C GLU A 440 -49.14 0.22 9.13
N LEU A 441 -49.64 1.43 8.87
CA LEU A 441 -50.24 1.85 7.62
C LEU A 441 -49.21 1.90 6.48
N THR A 442 -49.64 1.41 5.32
CA THR A 442 -48.92 1.47 4.06
C THR A 442 -49.45 2.64 3.22
N PHE A 443 -48.59 3.61 2.91
CA PHE A 443 -48.90 4.69 1.99
C PHE A 443 -48.34 4.41 0.61
N VAL A 444 -49.20 4.55 -0.40
CA VAL A 444 -48.81 4.54 -1.80
C VAL A 444 -48.86 5.97 -2.32
N LEU A 445 -47.71 6.45 -2.79
CA LEU A 445 -47.46 7.81 -3.24
C LEU A 445 -47.34 7.82 -4.77
N PRO A 446 -48.39 8.20 -5.51
CA PRO A 446 -48.38 8.24 -6.96
C PRO A 446 -47.43 9.33 -7.47
N VAL A 447 -46.56 8.93 -8.39
CA VAL A 447 -45.67 9.80 -9.16
C VAL A 447 -46.35 10.10 -10.48
N GLY A 448 -46.99 11.27 -10.58
CA GLY A 448 -47.67 11.71 -11.80
C GLY A 448 -46.70 12.18 -12.89
N ALA A 449 -45.72 13.00 -12.52
CA ALA A 449 -44.69 13.49 -13.45
C ALA A 449 -43.30 13.08 -12.98
N TYR A 450 -42.62 12.27 -13.79
CA TYR A 450 -41.22 11.87 -13.54
C TYR A 450 -40.25 13.05 -13.40
N GLY A 451 -40.59 14.21 -13.96
CA GLY A 451 -39.84 15.46 -13.77
C GLY A 451 -39.87 15.99 -12.33
N ASN A 452 -40.93 15.73 -11.56
CA ASN A 452 -41.07 16.18 -10.16
C ASN A 452 -40.09 15.45 -9.25
N LEU A 453 -39.76 14.19 -9.57
CA LEU A 453 -38.76 13.42 -8.83
C LEU A 453 -37.39 14.11 -8.78
N ARG A 454 -37.10 14.97 -9.77
CA ARG A 454 -35.85 15.74 -9.85
C ARG A 454 -35.78 16.89 -8.86
N LEU A 455 -36.95 17.38 -8.45
CA LEU A 455 -37.08 18.58 -7.66
C LEU A 455 -37.21 18.28 -6.16
N LEU A 456 -37.48 17.02 -5.82
CA LEU A 456 -37.55 16.57 -4.43
C LEU A 456 -36.17 16.50 -3.80
N ALA A 457 -36.07 16.93 -2.53
CA ALA A 457 -34.87 16.78 -1.73
C ALA A 457 -34.41 15.31 -1.65
N SER A 458 -33.09 15.09 -1.66
CA SER A 458 -32.49 13.74 -1.64
C SER A 458 -32.88 12.95 -0.38
N GLU A 459 -33.15 13.65 0.70
CA GLU A 459 -33.46 13.14 2.02
C GLU A 459 -34.84 12.48 2.10
N VAL A 460 -35.78 12.89 1.23
CA VAL A 460 -37.11 12.25 1.12
C VAL A 460 -36.96 10.77 0.78
N TRP A 461 -36.01 10.46 -0.09
CA TRP A 461 -35.72 9.10 -0.56
C TRP A 461 -35.04 8.22 0.49
N ASN A 462 -34.63 8.77 1.64
CA ASN A 462 -34.16 7.97 2.77
C ASN A 462 -35.32 7.23 3.46
N HIS A 463 -36.55 7.70 3.28
CA HIS A 463 -37.74 7.20 3.96
C HIS A 463 -38.76 6.58 3.00
N VAL A 464 -38.89 7.16 1.81
CA VAL A 464 -39.78 6.68 0.74
C VAL A 464 -39.00 5.78 -0.20
N PHE A 465 -39.46 4.55 -0.41
CA PHE A 465 -38.86 3.66 -1.40
C PHE A 465 -39.54 3.83 -2.76
N TYR A 466 -38.76 4.02 -3.81
CA TYR A 466 -39.28 4.03 -5.17
C TYR A 466 -39.38 2.59 -5.69
N LEU A 467 -40.61 2.11 -5.90
CA LEU A 467 -40.86 0.78 -6.45
C LEU A 467 -40.84 0.85 -7.99
N PRO A 468 -39.88 0.18 -8.66
CA PRO A 468 -39.75 0.29 -10.09
C PRO A 468 -40.85 -0.48 -10.84
N THR A 469 -41.54 0.21 -11.74
CA THR A 469 -42.62 -0.34 -12.58
C THR A 469 -42.29 -0.32 -14.07
N GLU A 470 -41.07 0.06 -14.46
CA GLU A 470 -40.72 0.35 -15.86
C GLU A 470 -40.67 -0.86 -16.78
N GLN A 471 -40.67 -2.07 -16.23
CA GLN A 471 -40.76 -3.33 -16.98
C GLN A 471 -42.19 -3.90 -17.01
N TYR A 472 -43.17 -3.13 -16.53
CA TYR A 472 -44.58 -3.49 -16.50
C TYR A 472 -45.38 -2.47 -17.29
N ILE A 473 -46.55 -2.90 -17.75
CA ILE A 473 -47.52 -2.08 -18.47
C ILE A 473 -48.90 -2.28 -17.86
N MET A 474 -49.75 -1.27 -18.05
CA MET A 474 -51.15 -1.31 -17.65
C MET A 474 -52.00 -1.61 -18.87
N MET A 475 -52.71 -2.74 -18.82
CA MET A 475 -53.70 -3.15 -19.82
C MET A 475 -55.09 -2.70 -19.36
N PRO A 476 -55.95 -2.21 -20.25
CA PRO A 476 -57.31 -1.86 -19.90
C PRO A 476 -58.12 -3.14 -19.64
N THR A 477 -58.27 -3.52 -18.38
CA THR A 477 -59.07 -4.67 -17.94
C THR A 477 -60.11 -4.23 -16.91
N GLU A 478 -61.26 -4.90 -16.91
CA GLU A 478 -62.26 -4.79 -15.85
C GLU A 478 -62.31 -6.12 -15.09
N PRO A 479 -61.76 -6.21 -13.87
CA PRO A 479 -61.76 -7.46 -13.13
C PRO A 479 -63.17 -7.82 -12.69
N THR A 480 -63.50 -9.10 -12.80
CA THR A 480 -64.79 -9.66 -12.36
C THR A 480 -64.76 -10.07 -10.89
N THR A 481 -63.64 -10.65 -10.44
CA THR A 481 -63.42 -11.09 -9.05
C THR A 481 -61.96 -10.86 -8.64
N LEU A 482 -61.69 -10.61 -7.36
CA LEU A 482 -60.35 -10.49 -6.78
C LEU A 482 -60.12 -11.54 -5.69
N CYS A 483 -58.88 -11.78 -5.31
CA CYS A 483 -58.44 -12.83 -4.42
C CYS A 483 -58.08 -12.27 -3.04
N ARG A 484 -58.53 -12.95 -1.98
CA ARG A 484 -58.00 -12.74 -0.62
C ARG A 484 -57.13 -13.91 -0.22
N SER A 485 -55.92 -13.64 0.26
CA SER A 485 -55.06 -14.70 0.79
C SER A 485 -55.60 -15.26 2.10
N ALA A 486 -55.70 -16.58 2.21
CA ALA A 486 -56.08 -17.23 3.47
C ALA A 486 -55.06 -17.01 4.60
N SER A 487 -53.77 -16.81 4.26
CA SER A 487 -52.66 -16.71 5.21
C SER A 487 -52.28 -15.29 5.63
N GLY A 488 -52.83 -14.27 4.95
CA GLY A 488 -52.44 -12.86 5.12
C GLY A 488 -50.97 -12.57 4.77
N ARG A 489 -50.56 -11.30 4.90
CA ARG A 489 -49.16 -10.88 4.72
C ARG A 489 -48.34 -11.24 5.96
N LYS A 490 -47.21 -11.93 5.78
CA LYS A 490 -46.24 -12.18 6.86
C LYS A 490 -45.02 -11.28 6.68
N PRO A 491 -44.68 -10.43 7.66
CA PRO A 491 -43.50 -9.57 7.56
C PRO A 491 -42.22 -10.40 7.56
N ILE A 492 -41.30 -10.07 6.67
CA ILE A 492 -40.00 -10.74 6.56
C ILE A 492 -39.01 -10.03 7.48
N VAL A 493 -38.65 -10.71 8.56
CA VAL A 493 -37.69 -10.22 9.55
C VAL A 493 -36.26 -10.52 9.07
N VAL A 494 -35.41 -9.50 9.09
CA VAL A 494 -33.99 -9.61 8.69
C VAL A 494 -33.12 -9.03 9.80
N THR A 495 -31.96 -9.65 10.04
CA THR A 495 -31.02 -9.20 11.08
C THR A 495 -30.30 -7.91 10.66
N GLN A 496 -30.00 -7.05 11.64
CA GLN A 496 -29.22 -5.82 11.39
C GLN A 496 -27.85 -6.11 10.74
N GLN A 497 -27.22 -7.23 11.09
CA GLN A 497 -25.96 -7.67 10.49
C GLN A 497 -26.09 -7.94 8.99
N SER A 498 -27.21 -8.53 8.54
CA SER A 498 -27.47 -8.75 7.12
C SER A 498 -27.62 -7.43 6.37
N ILE A 499 -28.34 -6.47 6.95
CA ILE A 499 -28.52 -5.13 6.37
C ILE A 499 -27.17 -4.40 6.24
N VAL A 500 -26.36 -4.39 7.30
CA VAL A 500 -25.01 -3.77 7.28
C VAL A 500 -24.10 -4.49 6.29
N GLY A 501 -24.18 -5.82 6.20
CA GLY A 501 -23.45 -6.63 5.23
C GLY A 501 -23.81 -6.26 3.78
N LYS A 502 -25.11 -6.13 3.47
CA LYS A 502 -25.57 -5.69 2.14
C LYS A 502 -25.16 -4.25 1.85
N LEU A 503 -25.29 -3.34 2.81
CA LEU A 503 -24.87 -1.96 2.67
C LEU A 503 -23.37 -1.86 2.32
N THR A 504 -22.51 -2.58 3.04
CA THR A 504 -21.04 -2.47 2.91
C THR A 504 -20.50 -3.22 1.69
N ASN A 505 -21.01 -4.43 1.44
CA ASN A 505 -20.43 -5.33 0.44
C ASN A 505 -21.12 -5.27 -0.92
N SER A 506 -22.42 -4.91 -0.95
CA SER A 506 -23.24 -4.93 -2.16
C SER A 506 -23.43 -3.52 -2.71
N ILE A 507 -23.97 -2.61 -1.89
CA ILE A 507 -24.42 -1.30 -2.37
C ILE A 507 -23.31 -0.24 -2.35
N ARG A 508 -22.56 -0.10 -1.24
CA ARG A 508 -21.53 0.93 -1.09
C ARG A 508 -20.47 0.94 -2.18
N PRO A 509 -19.95 -0.19 -2.69
CA PRO A 509 -18.95 -0.21 -3.76
C PRO A 509 -19.47 0.31 -5.11
N LEU A 510 -20.79 0.32 -5.29
CA LEU A 510 -21.43 0.65 -6.57
C LEU A 510 -21.76 2.14 -6.71
N VAL A 511 -21.75 2.88 -5.60
CA VAL A 511 -22.25 4.26 -5.49
C VAL A 511 -21.08 5.23 -5.26
N PRO A 512 -21.15 6.50 -5.71
CA PRO A 512 -20.11 7.49 -5.43
C PRO A 512 -19.79 7.63 -3.93
N GLY A 513 -18.50 7.78 -3.60
CA GLY A 513 -18.01 7.83 -2.22
C GLY A 513 -18.60 8.97 -1.38
N ASP A 514 -19.02 10.06 -2.02
CA ASP A 514 -19.58 11.24 -1.38
C ASP A 514 -21.04 11.06 -0.93
N MET A 515 -21.71 9.95 -1.30
CA MET A 515 -23.08 9.68 -0.86
C MET A 515 -23.10 9.32 0.64
N PRO A 516 -24.00 9.92 1.45
CA PRO A 516 -24.12 9.59 2.87
C PRO A 516 -24.63 8.17 3.09
N LEU A 517 -24.13 7.50 4.13
CA LEU A 517 -24.52 6.12 4.46
C LEU A 517 -26.01 6.00 4.80
N SER A 518 -26.63 7.05 5.36
CA SER A 518 -28.06 7.11 5.66
C SER A 518 -28.92 6.84 4.42
N SER A 519 -28.55 7.38 3.26
CA SER A 519 -29.26 7.16 2.00
C SER A 519 -29.15 5.74 1.45
N LEU A 520 -28.21 4.95 1.95
CA LEU A 520 -28.02 3.55 1.56
C LEU A 520 -28.71 2.55 2.49
N THR A 521 -29.23 3.01 3.63
CA THR A 521 -29.84 2.13 4.66
C THR A 521 -31.15 1.48 4.18
N LEU A 522 -32.07 2.27 3.65
CA LEU A 522 -33.34 1.80 3.09
C LEU A 522 -33.14 0.83 1.92
N PRO A 523 -32.36 1.17 0.86
CA PRO A 523 -32.09 0.23 -0.22
C PRO A 523 -31.41 -1.06 0.25
N ALA A 524 -30.48 -0.99 1.22
CA ALA A 524 -29.87 -2.19 1.81
C ALA A 524 -30.86 -3.04 2.61
N SER A 525 -31.79 -2.41 3.32
CA SER A 525 -32.87 -3.07 4.06
C SER A 525 -33.77 -3.84 3.10
N VAL A 526 -34.14 -3.25 1.97
CA VAL A 526 -34.95 -3.90 0.93
C VAL A 526 -34.17 -5.06 0.29
N GLU A 527 -32.93 -4.84 -0.15
CA GLU A 527 -32.10 -5.89 -0.78
C GLU A 527 -31.93 -7.11 0.14
N ALA A 528 -31.69 -6.90 1.42
CA ALA A 528 -31.47 -7.97 2.39
C ALA A 528 -32.68 -8.91 2.54
N ARG A 529 -33.88 -8.52 2.10
CA ARG A 529 -35.10 -9.33 2.16
C ARG A 529 -35.29 -10.26 0.97
N PHE A 530 -34.62 -10.04 -0.16
CA PHE A 530 -34.75 -10.89 -1.36
C PHE A 530 -33.97 -12.21 -1.28
N GLY A 531 -33.08 -12.37 -0.30
CA GLY A 531 -32.24 -13.57 -0.13
C GLY A 531 -31.13 -13.66 -1.19
N ASP A 532 -31.50 -13.57 -2.46
CA ASP A 532 -30.61 -13.48 -3.62
C ASP A 532 -30.12 -12.04 -3.83
N PRO A 533 -28.79 -11.78 -3.79
CA PRO A 533 -28.22 -10.46 -4.07
C PRO A 533 -28.55 -9.93 -5.47
N GLU A 534 -28.56 -10.76 -6.51
CA GLU A 534 -28.73 -10.28 -7.89
C GLU A 534 -30.16 -9.79 -8.13
N ILE A 535 -31.14 -10.55 -7.62
CA ILE A 535 -32.56 -10.16 -7.68
C ILE A 535 -32.80 -8.92 -6.83
N GLY A 536 -32.26 -8.87 -5.61
CA GLY A 536 -32.40 -7.69 -4.75
C GLY A 536 -31.82 -6.42 -5.39
N GLN A 537 -30.62 -6.51 -5.96
CA GLN A 537 -29.97 -5.39 -6.65
C GLN A 537 -30.79 -4.88 -7.83
N GLN A 538 -31.47 -5.77 -8.58
CA GLN A 538 -32.34 -5.36 -9.69
C GLN A 538 -33.43 -4.40 -9.24
N TRP A 539 -34.15 -4.73 -8.17
CA TRP A 539 -35.25 -3.93 -7.63
C TRP A 539 -34.78 -2.65 -6.97
N VAL A 540 -33.60 -2.66 -6.36
CA VAL A 540 -33.05 -1.52 -5.64
C VAL A 540 -32.29 -0.55 -6.57
N SER A 541 -31.82 -1.03 -7.74
CA SER A 541 -31.03 -0.24 -8.69
C SER A 541 -31.72 1.06 -9.15
N ALA A 542 -33.02 1.03 -9.40
CA ALA A 542 -33.78 2.21 -9.83
C ALA A 542 -33.86 3.27 -8.72
N HIS A 543 -34.09 2.83 -7.48
CA HIS A 543 -34.11 3.72 -6.32
C HIS A 543 -32.73 4.34 -6.04
N ILE A 544 -31.65 3.56 -6.13
CA ILE A 544 -30.28 4.09 -6.00
C ILE A 544 -29.96 5.07 -7.14
N ALA A 545 -30.36 4.76 -8.38
CA ALA A 545 -30.15 5.65 -9.52
C ALA A 545 -30.88 6.99 -9.32
N LEU A 546 -32.06 6.97 -8.69
CA LEU A 546 -32.82 8.16 -8.34
C LEU A 546 -32.11 9.00 -7.26
N HIS A 547 -31.55 8.37 -6.23
CA HIS A 547 -30.71 9.03 -5.22
C HIS A 547 -29.47 9.70 -5.84
N ILE A 548 -28.75 8.97 -6.69
CA ILE A 548 -27.57 9.50 -7.39
C ILE A 548 -27.99 10.66 -8.30
N TYR A 549 -29.13 10.52 -8.97
CA TYR A 549 -29.67 11.57 -9.81
C TYR A 549 -29.96 12.85 -8.99
N ALA A 550 -30.61 12.72 -7.83
CA ALA A 550 -30.98 13.85 -6.98
C ALA A 550 -29.74 14.57 -6.39
N MET A 551 -28.70 13.82 -6.00
CA MET A 551 -27.50 14.40 -5.37
C MET A 551 -26.43 14.87 -6.37
N PHE A 552 -26.19 14.11 -7.44
CA PHE A 552 -25.03 14.30 -8.33
C PHE A 552 -25.43 14.59 -9.79
N GLY A 553 -26.72 14.58 -10.10
CA GLY A 553 -27.24 14.89 -11.43
C GLY A 553 -27.24 13.72 -12.42
N THR A 554 -27.63 14.04 -13.66
CA THR A 554 -27.98 13.04 -14.68
C THR A 554 -26.80 12.18 -15.14
N GLU A 555 -25.62 12.78 -15.36
CA GLU A 555 -24.45 12.06 -15.88
C GLU A 555 -23.95 10.99 -14.91
N ALA A 556 -23.93 11.32 -13.61
CA ALA A 556 -23.55 10.38 -12.56
C ALA A 556 -24.54 9.20 -12.48
N ALA A 557 -25.84 9.47 -12.57
CA ALA A 557 -26.87 8.45 -12.54
C ALA A 557 -26.83 7.54 -13.77
N GLN A 558 -26.60 8.10 -14.96
CA GLN A 558 -26.44 7.32 -16.19
C GLN A 558 -25.17 6.46 -16.15
N THR A 559 -24.07 6.99 -15.60
CA THR A 559 -22.81 6.24 -15.40
C THR A 559 -23.01 5.07 -14.43
N PHE A 560 -23.76 5.28 -13.35
CA PHE A 560 -24.14 4.22 -12.42
C PHE A 560 -24.96 3.15 -13.13
N ALA A 561 -26.03 3.53 -13.83
CA ALA A 561 -26.88 2.59 -14.55
C ALA A 561 -26.08 1.79 -15.60
N ALA A 562 -25.16 2.42 -16.34
CA ALA A 562 -24.34 1.73 -17.34
C ALA A 562 -23.38 0.68 -16.75
N ARG A 563 -23.00 0.80 -15.48
CA ARG A 563 -22.08 -0.14 -14.80
C ARG A 563 -22.79 -1.35 -14.17
N GLN A 564 -24.12 -1.31 -14.02
CA GLN A 564 -24.87 -2.38 -13.38
C GLN A 564 -25.22 -3.50 -14.38
N PRO A 565 -24.91 -4.78 -14.09
CA PRO A 565 -25.21 -5.90 -14.97
C PRO A 565 -26.71 -6.10 -15.22
N HIS A 566 -27.57 -5.61 -14.32
CA HIS A 566 -29.02 -5.69 -14.43
C HIS A 566 -29.72 -4.33 -14.35
N ALA A 567 -29.19 -3.34 -15.06
CA ALA A 567 -29.67 -1.96 -15.07
C ALA A 567 -31.03 -1.73 -15.76
N GLY A 568 -31.84 -2.77 -16.01
CA GLY A 568 -33.06 -2.66 -16.81
C GLY A 568 -34.04 -1.64 -16.25
N PHE A 569 -34.33 -1.72 -14.95
CA PHE A 569 -35.20 -0.77 -14.24
C PHE A 569 -34.57 0.63 -14.16
N ALA A 570 -33.33 0.73 -13.68
CA ALA A 570 -32.63 2.02 -13.54
C ALA A 570 -32.49 2.79 -14.86
N THR A 571 -32.10 2.10 -15.94
CA THR A 571 -31.94 2.72 -17.27
C THR A 571 -33.28 3.18 -17.84
N ALA A 572 -34.34 2.38 -17.66
CA ALA A 572 -35.67 2.75 -18.12
C ALA A 572 -36.24 3.95 -17.35
N LEU A 573 -36.02 4.00 -16.03
CA LEU A 573 -36.40 5.13 -15.18
C LEU A 573 -35.70 6.41 -15.63
N LEU A 574 -34.37 6.39 -15.76
CA LEU A 574 -33.60 7.57 -16.18
C LEU A 574 -34.02 8.07 -17.57
N ARG A 575 -34.32 7.15 -18.51
CA ARG A 575 -34.86 7.51 -19.83
C ARG A 575 -36.23 8.20 -19.73
N ARG A 576 -37.12 7.75 -18.83
CA ARG A 576 -38.43 8.39 -18.60
C ARG A 576 -38.26 9.78 -18.00
N ILE A 577 -37.38 9.92 -17.01
CA ILE A 577 -37.00 11.19 -16.40
C ILE A 577 -36.44 12.15 -17.47
N ASP A 578 -35.54 11.71 -18.34
CA ASP A 578 -34.97 12.53 -19.41
C ASP A 578 -35.97 12.88 -20.53
N ARG A 579 -36.89 11.98 -20.90
CA ARG A 579 -37.95 12.31 -21.87
C ARG A 579 -38.86 13.43 -21.38
N SER A 580 -39.14 13.47 -20.08
CA SER A 580 -39.91 14.57 -19.48
C SER A 580 -39.19 15.93 -19.55
N ARG A 581 -37.85 15.93 -19.72
CA ARG A 581 -37.05 17.14 -19.95
C ARG A 581 -37.26 17.75 -21.34
N ASN A 582 -37.55 16.92 -22.34
CA ASN A 582 -37.65 17.33 -23.75
C ASN A 582 -39.09 17.59 -24.21
N ALA A 583 -40.07 17.30 -23.35
CA ALA A 583 -41.50 17.53 -23.60
C ALA A 583 -42.02 18.85 -22.98
N ARG A 584 -41.16 19.59 -22.26
CA ARG A 584 -41.34 21.00 -21.92
C ARG A 584 -40.44 21.82 -22.82
#